data_AF-A0A7Y1M8Q1-F1
#
_entry.id   AF-A0A7Y1M8Q1-F1
#
_cell.length_a   1.000
_cell.length_b   1.000
_cell.length_c   1.000
_cell.angle_alpha   90.00
_cell.angle_beta   90.00
_cell.angle_gamma   90.00
#
_symmetry.space_group_name_H-M   'P 1'
#
loop_
_entity.id
_entity.type
_entity.pdbx_description
1 polymer ?
#
loop_
_entity_poly.entity_id
_entity_poly.type
_entity_poly.pdbx_seq_one_letter_code
_entity_poly.pdbx_strand_id
1 'polypeptide(L)'
;MSQPTNTTIIPHVQAGSYMDEQVDQFDAFAISWNEQDAVHLTFGRTSLLVKTSKIVNYAERPAEIETGEAELFRLDVGAVTMPIETARSLAKTLSRMVEQFDSRKSEND
;
A
#
# COMPACT_ATOMS: atom_id res chain seq x y z
N MET A 1 20.33 -21.19 21.36
CA MET A 1 20.44 -20.46 20.07
C MET A 1 21.84 -19.90 19.98
N SER A 2 22.56 -20.17 18.90
CA SER A 2 23.94 -19.69 18.68
C SER A 2 23.93 -18.18 18.48
N GLN A 3 24.80 -17.45 19.19
CA GLN A 3 24.85 -15.99 19.11
C GLN A 3 25.42 -15.52 17.76
N PRO A 4 24.93 -14.40 17.19
CA PRO A 4 25.53 -13.78 16.01
C PRO A 4 26.99 -13.40 16.29
N THR A 5 27.89 -13.71 15.37
CA THR A 5 29.31 -13.33 15.46
C THR A 5 29.59 -12.01 14.75
N ASN A 6 28.88 -11.73 13.65
CA ASN A 6 29.00 -10.49 12.91
C ASN A 6 27.71 -10.20 12.12
N THR A 7 27.34 -8.92 12.01
CA THR A 7 26.23 -8.47 11.18
C THR A 7 26.74 -7.46 10.16
N THR A 8 26.60 -7.79 8.88
CA THR A 8 26.91 -6.87 7.78
C THR A 8 25.61 -6.23 7.28
N ILE A 9 25.57 -4.91 7.21
CA ILE A 9 24.43 -4.15 6.68
C ILE A 9 24.72 -3.79 5.22
N ILE A 10 23.80 -4.14 4.33
CA ILE A 10 23.86 -3.81 2.90
C ILE A 10 22.83 -2.72 2.62
N PRO A 11 23.25 -1.50 2.24
CA PRO A 11 22.34 -0.45 1.83
C PRO A 11 21.82 -0.70 0.42
N HIS A 12 20.52 -0.52 0.23
CA HIS A 12 19.87 -0.58 -1.06
C HIS A 12 19.60 0.83 -1.56
N VAL A 13 19.76 1.01 -2.88
CA VAL A 13 19.29 2.20 -3.59
C VAL A 13 18.23 1.73 -4.55
N GLN A 14 17.03 2.31 -4.44
CA GLN A 14 15.94 1.97 -5.35
C GLN A 14 16.36 2.31 -6.78
N ALA A 15 16.31 1.31 -7.67
CA ALA A 15 16.57 1.54 -9.08
C ALA A 15 15.47 2.46 -9.64
N GLY A 16 15.83 3.41 -10.51
CA GLY A 16 14.84 4.32 -11.11
C GLY A 16 13.79 3.62 -12.00
N SER A 17 14.05 2.37 -12.39
CA SER A 17 13.13 1.49 -13.12
C SER A 17 12.35 0.54 -12.22
N TYR A 18 12.51 0.64 -10.89
CA TYR A 18 11.80 -0.22 -9.95
C TYR A 18 10.33 0.19 -9.94
N MET A 19 9.46 -0.73 -10.35
CA MET A 19 8.03 -0.61 -10.16
C MET A 19 7.68 -1.43 -8.92
N ASP A 20 7.18 -0.76 -7.87
CA ASP A 20 6.61 -1.46 -6.72
C ASP A 20 5.52 -2.43 -7.19
N GLU A 21 5.36 -3.55 -6.48
CA GLU A 21 4.11 -4.32 -6.51
C GLU A 21 3.02 -3.45 -5.86
N GLN A 22 2.42 -2.58 -6.68
CA GLN A 22 1.51 -1.56 -6.20
C GLN A 22 0.15 -2.18 -5.90
N VAL A 23 -0.24 -2.16 -4.63
CA VAL A 23 -1.63 -2.39 -4.23
C VAL A 23 -2.34 -1.04 -4.27
N ASP A 24 -3.27 -0.87 -5.20
CA ASP A 24 -4.12 0.32 -5.24
C ASP A 24 -4.96 0.36 -3.95
N GLN A 25 -4.86 1.46 -3.21
CA GLN A 25 -5.59 1.71 -1.97
C GLN A 25 -6.28 3.07 -2.02
N PHE A 26 -7.30 3.25 -1.18
CA PHE A 26 -7.95 4.54 -1.00
C PHE A 26 -8.19 4.81 0.48
N ASP A 27 -8.11 6.09 0.88
CA ASP A 27 -8.59 6.53 2.19
C ASP A 27 -9.72 7.54 2.00
N ALA A 28 -10.76 7.45 2.83
CA ALA A 28 -11.89 8.37 2.80
C ALA A 28 -12.12 8.97 4.19
N PHE A 29 -12.27 10.30 4.23
CA PHE A 29 -12.52 11.05 5.46
C PHE A 29 -13.71 11.99 5.27
N ALA A 30 -14.58 12.08 6.28
CA ALA A 30 -15.60 13.11 6.32
C ALA A 30 -14.97 14.43 6.79
N ILE A 31 -15.21 15.51 6.06
CA ILE A 31 -14.68 16.84 6.35
C ILE A 31 -15.79 17.88 6.22
N SER A 32 -15.58 19.05 6.82
CA SER A 32 -16.36 20.25 6.47
C SER A 32 -15.59 21.03 5.41
N TRP A 33 -16.24 21.34 4.29
CA TRP A 33 -15.67 22.12 3.20
C TRP A 33 -16.70 23.13 2.70
N ASN A 34 -16.33 24.41 2.69
CA ASN A 34 -17.24 25.52 2.34
C ASN A 34 -18.55 25.50 3.16
N GLU A 35 -18.47 25.27 4.48
CA GLU A 35 -19.63 25.19 5.38
C GLU A 35 -20.62 24.05 5.07
N GLN A 36 -20.19 23.08 4.26
CA GLN A 36 -20.98 21.90 3.90
C GLN A 36 -20.24 20.62 4.25
N ASP A 37 -21.00 19.57 4.56
CA ASP A 37 -20.45 18.24 4.76
C ASP A 37 -19.94 17.67 3.44
N ALA A 38 -18.69 17.24 3.45
CA ALA A 38 -18.00 16.70 2.29
C ALA A 38 -17.21 15.45 2.66
N VAL A 39 -16.86 14.67 1.65
CA VAL A 39 -15.92 13.55 1.77
C VAL A 39 -14.66 13.91 0.99
N HIS A 40 -13.52 13.76 1.64
CA HIS A 40 -12.22 13.77 1.00
C HIS A 40 -11.76 12.33 0.78
N LEU A 41 -11.55 11.96 -0.48
CA LEU A 41 -11.14 10.64 -0.91
C LEU A 41 -9.76 10.78 -1.55
N THR A 42 -8.77 10.07 -1.02
CA THR A 42 -7.43 9.97 -1.61
C THR A 42 -7.25 8.58 -2.20
N PHE A 43 -6.65 8.53 -3.37
CA PHE A 43 -6.22 7.30 -4.03
C PHE A 43 -4.71 7.27 -4.00
N GLY A 44 -4.16 6.17 -3.55
CA GLY A 44 -2.73 6.02 -3.42
C GLY A 44 -2.29 4.60 -3.62
N ARG A 45 -0.98 4.45 -3.60
CA ARG A 45 -0.31 3.16 -3.66
C ARG A 45 0.59 3.07 -2.44
N THR A 46 0.34 2.05 -1.64
CA THR A 46 1.20 1.75 -0.49
C THR A 46 2.37 0.94 -1.00
N SER A 47 3.57 1.48 -0.80
CA SER A 47 4.84 0.91 -1.24
C SER A 47 5.70 0.54 -0.05
N LEU A 48 6.55 -0.48 -0.22
CA LEU A 48 7.51 -0.91 0.80
C LEU A 48 8.93 -0.61 0.32
N LEU A 49 9.56 0.40 0.91
CA LEU A 49 10.96 0.70 0.66
C LEU A 49 11.85 -0.10 1.60
N VAL A 50 12.47 -1.17 1.09
CA VAL A 50 13.53 -1.87 1.82
C VAL A 50 14.83 -1.10 1.68
N LYS A 51 15.22 -0.36 2.71
CA LYS A 51 16.42 0.49 2.71
C LYS A 51 17.70 -0.31 2.93
N THR A 52 17.63 -1.36 3.76
CA THR A 52 18.80 -2.20 4.05
C THR A 52 18.42 -3.67 4.19
N SER A 53 19.38 -4.55 3.92
CA SER A 53 19.34 -5.96 4.32
C SER A 53 20.49 -6.26 5.29
N LYS A 54 20.30 -7.25 6.15
CA LYS A 54 21.31 -7.72 7.11
C LYS A 54 21.78 -9.11 6.72
N ILE A 55 23.09 -9.32 6.66
CA ILE A 55 23.68 -10.65 6.65
C ILE A 55 24.15 -10.94 8.06
N VAL A 56 23.50 -11.89 8.72
CA VAL A 56 23.82 -12.32 10.09
C VAL A 56 24.68 -13.57 10.02
N ASN A 57 25.92 -13.46 10.47
CA ASN A 57 26.87 -14.56 10.49
C ASN A 57 26.85 -15.24 11.86
N TYR A 58 27.08 -16.55 11.85
CA TYR A 58 27.13 -17.38 13.05
C TYR A 58 28.40 -18.23 13.03
N ALA A 59 28.86 -18.64 14.21
CA ALA A 59 30.07 -19.47 14.33
C ALA A 59 29.85 -20.92 13.83
N GLU A 60 28.66 -21.48 14.07
CA GLU A 60 28.39 -22.91 13.91
C GLU A 60 27.32 -23.22 12.86
N ARG A 61 26.84 -22.20 12.14
CA ARG A 61 25.80 -22.36 11.11
C ARG A 61 25.98 -21.38 9.95
N PRO A 62 25.39 -21.66 8.77
CA PRO A 62 25.43 -20.75 7.64
C PRO A 62 24.88 -19.36 8.00
N ALA A 63 25.37 -18.34 7.29
CA ALA A 63 24.85 -16.99 7.43
C ALA A 63 23.38 -16.93 6.97
N GLU A 64 22.59 -16.09 7.65
CA GLU A 64 21.19 -15.84 7.31
C GLU A 64 21.03 -14.43 6.75
N ILE A 65 20.14 -14.28 5.78
CA ILE A 65 19.74 -12.97 5.27
C ILE A 65 18.45 -12.58 5.98
N GLU A 66 18.50 -11.44 6.67
CA GLU A 66 17.35 -10.84 7.35
C GLU A 66 17.01 -9.50 6.70
N THR A 67 15.74 -9.11 6.78
CA THR A 67 15.32 -7.76 6.41
C THR A 67 15.93 -6.75 7.38
N GLY A 68 16.55 -5.70 6.84
CA GLY A 68 17.06 -4.60 7.63
C GLY A 68 15.97 -3.56 7.90
N GLU A 69 16.30 -2.29 7.72
CA GLU A 69 15.34 -1.20 7.77
C GLU A 69 14.45 -1.24 6.52
N ALA A 70 13.14 -1.27 6.75
CA ALA A 70 12.13 -1.10 5.71
C ALA A 70 11.14 -0.03 6.16
N GLU A 71 10.69 0.79 5.21
CA GLU A 71 9.73 1.87 5.43
C GLU A 71 8.51 1.65 4.55
N LEU A 72 7.33 1.67 5.16
CA LEU A 72 6.07 1.74 4.43
C LEU A 72 5.78 3.21 4.13
N PHE A 73 5.56 3.54 2.87
CA PHE A 73 5.20 4.90 2.47
C PHE A 73 4.06 4.86 1.46
N ARG A 74 3.27 5.94 1.43
CA ARG A 74 2.13 6.08 0.52
C ARG A 74 2.46 7.10 -0.56
N LEU A 75 2.28 6.70 -1.81
CA LEU A 75 2.28 7.59 -2.96
C LEU A 75 0.84 7.95 -3.29
N ASP A 76 0.41 9.15 -2.94
CA ASP A 76 -0.91 9.65 -3.33
C ASP A 76 -0.90 9.97 -4.83
N VAL A 77 -1.72 9.24 -5.59
CA VAL A 77 -1.84 9.34 -7.05
C VAL A 77 -2.91 10.35 -7.44
N GLY A 78 -3.89 10.59 -6.57
CA GLY A 78 -4.92 11.60 -6.77
C GLY A 78 -5.81 11.77 -5.54
N ALA A 79 -6.44 12.93 -5.44
CA ALA A 79 -7.37 13.22 -4.36
C ALA A 79 -8.58 13.99 -4.90
N VAL A 80 -9.75 13.72 -4.33
CA VAL A 80 -10.99 14.41 -4.65
C VAL A 80 -11.74 14.76 -3.38
N THR A 81 -12.20 16.00 -3.30
CA THR A 81 -13.18 16.43 -2.31
C THR A 81 -14.52 16.58 -3.00
N MET A 82 -15.56 15.98 -2.45
CA MET A 82 -16.91 16.08 -3.00
C MET A 82 -17.97 16.26 -1.91
N PRO A 83 -19.09 16.95 -2.18
CA PRO A 83 -20.21 17.04 -1.26
C PRO A 83 -20.73 15.65 -0.87
N ILE A 84 -21.29 15.53 0.34
CA ILE A 84 -21.74 14.25 0.89
C ILE A 84 -22.77 13.54 0.01
N GLU A 85 -23.66 14.29 -0.65
CA GLU A 85 -24.67 13.72 -1.56
C GLU A 85 -24.04 13.11 -2.82
N THR A 86 -23.00 13.74 -3.36
CA THR A 86 -22.21 13.18 -4.47
C THR A 86 -21.47 11.92 -4.03
N ALA A 87 -20.89 11.91 -2.81
CA ALA A 87 -20.22 10.74 -2.26
C ALA A 87 -21.19 9.55 -2.06
N ARG A 88 -22.42 9.80 -1.61
CA ARG A 88 -23.46 8.77 -1.52
C ARG A 88 -23.81 8.18 -2.88
N SER A 89 -23.93 9.03 -3.90
CA SER A 89 -24.20 8.57 -5.26
C SER A 89 -23.06 7.72 -5.80
N LEU A 90 -21.81 8.14 -5.57
CA LEU A 90 -20.62 7.38 -5.95
C LEU A 90 -20.62 5.99 -5.31
N ALA A 91 -20.84 5.90 -3.99
CA ALA A 91 -20.88 4.63 -3.27
C ALA A 91 -21.92 3.66 -3.86
N LYS A 92 -23.14 4.14 -4.12
CA LYS A 92 -24.21 3.32 -4.72
C LYS A 92 -23.85 2.82 -6.12
N THR A 93 -23.27 3.69 -6.95
CA THR A 93 -22.85 3.32 -8.30
C THR A 93 -21.76 2.25 -8.26
N LEU A 94 -20.74 2.42 -7.42
CA LEU A 94 -19.67 1.45 -7.27
C LEU A 94 -20.18 0.09 -6.81
N SER A 95 -21.05 0.05 -5.79
CA SER A 95 -21.66 -1.22 -5.34
C SER A 95 -22.38 -1.95 -6.46
N ARG A 96 -23.20 -1.25 -7.25
CA ARG A 96 -23.91 -1.85 -8.39
C ARG A 96 -22.97 -2.40 -9.47
N MET A 97 -21.87 -1.69 -9.73
CA MET A 97 -20.89 -2.13 -10.73
C MET A 97 -20.18 -3.42 -10.29
N VAL A 98 -19.84 -3.52 -9.01
CA VAL A 98 -19.24 -4.74 -8.43
C VAL A 98 -20.23 -5.89 -8.49
N GLU A 99 -21.46 -5.69 -8.04
CA GLU A 99 -22.53 -6.71 -8.11
C GLU A 99 -22.74 -7.22 -9.55
N GLN A 100 -22.75 -6.32 -10.53
CA GLN A 100 -22.91 -6.69 -11.93
C GLN A 100 -21.69 -7.45 -12.47
N PHE A 101 -20.48 -7.15 -12.00
CA PHE A 101 -19.29 -7.89 -12.39
C PHE A 101 -19.33 -9.31 -11.83
N ASP A 102 -19.65 -9.45 -10.55
CA ASP A 102 -19.73 -10.75 -9.87
C ASP A 102 -20.82 -11.64 -10.47
N SER A 103 -21.97 -11.08 -10.83
CA SER A 103 -23.04 -11.83 -11.49
C SER A 103 -22.57 -12.40 -12.84
N ARG A 104 -21.85 -11.61 -13.65
CA ARG A 104 -21.30 -12.06 -14.94
C ARG A 104 -20.23 -13.14 -14.76
N LYS A 105 -19.46 -13.08 -13.67
CA LYS A 105 -18.46 -14.10 -13.38
C LYS A 105 -19.12 -15.43 -13.02
N SER A 106 -20.17 -15.40 -12.20
CA SER A 106 -20.94 -16.59 -11.81
C SER A 106 -21.71 -17.26 -12.96
N GLU A 107 -22.00 -16.54 -14.05
CA GLU A 107 -22.66 -17.09 -15.25
C GLU A 107 -21.67 -17.77 -16.22
N ASN A 108 -20.37 -17.54 -16.05
CA ASN A 108 -19.30 -18.07 -16.92
C ASN A 108 -18.48 -19.20 -16.26
N ASP A 109 -18.83 -19.61 -15.04
CA ASP A 109 -18.29 -20.77 -14.29
C ASP A 109 -19.33 -21.91 -14.28
#